data_AF-A0A831WSS2-F1
#
_entry.id   AF-A0A831WSS2-F1
#
_cell.length_a   1.000
_cell.length_b   1.000
_cell.length_c   1.000
_cell.angle_alpha   90.00
_cell.angle_beta   90.00
_cell.angle_gamma   90.00
#
_symmetry.space_group_name_H-M   'P 1'
#
loop_
_entity.id
_entity.type
_entity.pdbx_description
1 polymer ?
#
loop_
_entity_poly.entity_id
_entity_poly.type
_entity_poly.pdbx_seq_one_letter_code
_entity_poly.pdbx_strand_id
1 'polypeptide(L)' 'MILKKLDNLTFEEIEKIEELMNYCEYSTPFHEIKWLKIIQEIFEEEILVILKYNNKHLAFFLPIIAENE' A
#
# COMPACT_ATOMS: atom_id res chain seq x y z
N MET A 1 -9.40 7.55 7.68
CA MET A 1 -8.50 6.42 7.33
C MET A 1 -9.35 5.39 6.63
N ILE A 2 -8.81 4.76 5.60
CA ILE A 2 -9.47 3.75 4.77
C ILE A 2 -8.60 2.49 4.83
N LEU A 3 -9.21 1.35 5.11
CA LEU A 3 -8.56 0.04 5.05
C LEU A 3 -9.05 -0.68 3.79
N LYS A 4 -8.12 -1.22 2.99
CA LYS A 4 -8.42 -1.97 1.77
C LYS A 4 -7.52 -3.19 1.67
N LYS A 5 -7.98 -4.22 0.95
CA LYS A 5 -7.06 -5.24 0.41
C LYS A 5 -6.20 -4.60 -0.67
N LEU A 6 -4.94 -5.00 -0.79
CA LEU A 6 -4.02 -4.52 -1.80
C LEU A 6 -4.59 -4.66 -3.22
N ASP A 7 -5.24 -5.80 -3.49
CA ASP A 7 -5.89 -6.12 -4.76
C ASP A 7 -7.10 -5.23 -5.11
N ASN A 8 -7.65 -4.53 -4.11
CA ASN A 8 -8.80 -3.64 -4.27
C ASN A 8 -8.40 -2.17 -4.44
N LEU A 9 -7.11 -1.86 -4.60
CA LEU A 9 -6.66 -0.51 -4.91
C LEU A 9 -7.06 -0.13 -6.34
N THR A 10 -7.57 1.09 -6.50
CA THR A 10 -7.80 1.64 -7.84
C THR A 10 -6.49 2.11 -8.46
N PHE A 11 -6.49 2.29 -9.79
CA PHE A 11 -5.34 2.84 -10.50
C PHE A 11 -4.92 4.22 -9.95
N GLU A 12 -5.88 5.12 -9.67
CA GLU A 12 -5.61 6.43 -9.08
C GLU A 12 -4.97 6.33 -7.68
N GLU A 13 -5.35 5.32 -6.89
CA GLU A 13 -4.75 5.11 -5.56
C GLU A 13 -3.31 4.62 -5.68
N ILE A 14 -3.02 3.74 -6.64
CA ILE A 14 -1.67 3.26 -6.93
C ILE A 14 -0.76 4.43 -7.33
N GLU A 15 -1.20 5.28 -8.26
CA GLU A 15 -0.43 6.47 -8.69
C GLU A 15 -0.11 7.40 -7.50
N LYS A 16 -1.07 7.64 -6.61
CA LYS A 16 -0.85 8.47 -5.40
C LYS A 16 0.10 7.84 -4.40
N ILE A 17 0.13 6.51 -4.29
CA ILE A 17 1.08 5.79 -3.43
C ILE A 17 2.49 5.94 -4.01
N GLU A 18 2.66 5.72 -5.32
CA GLU A 18 3.94 5.91 -6.01
C GLU A 18 4.45 7.35 -5.89
N GLU A 19 3.57 8.34 -6.04
CA GLU A 19 3.89 9.74 -5.77
C GLU A 19 4.36 9.96 -4.32
N LEU A 20 3.60 9.47 -3.34
CA LEU A 20 3.93 9.61 -1.92
C LEU A 20 5.30 9.01 -1.58
N MET A 21 5.65 7.84 -2.15
CA MET A 21 6.94 7.19 -1.92
C MET A 21 8.12 8.05 -2.37
N ASN A 22 7.99 8.77 -3.50
CA ASN A 22 9.06 9.62 -4.02
C ASN A 22 9.45 10.77 -3.06
N TYR A 23 8.56 11.16 -2.15
CA TYR A 23 8.80 12.24 -1.19
C TYR A 23 8.94 11.76 0.26
N CYS A 24 8.76 10.46 0.52
CA CYS A 24 8.80 9.89 1.86
C CYS A 24 10.20 9.31 2.15
N GLU A 25 10.97 10.00 3.00
CA GLU A 25 12.32 9.56 3.40
C GLU A 25 12.35 8.19 4.08
N TYR A 26 11.23 7.79 4.70
CA TYR A 26 11.08 6.51 5.40
C TYR A 26 10.47 5.40 4.53
N SER A 27 10.20 5.69 3.25
CA SER A 27 9.77 4.63 2.34
C SER A 27 10.90 3.63 2.13
N THR A 28 10.52 2.36 2.03
CA THR A 28 11.43 1.27 1.70
C THR A 28 10.94 0.58 0.44
N PRO A 29 11.79 -0.18 -0.28
CA PRO A 29 11.35 -0.92 -1.46
C PRO A 29 10.15 -1.84 -1.19
N PHE A 30 10.00 -2.34 0.05
CA PHE A 30 8.85 -3.16 0.45
C PHE A 30 7.52 -2.41 0.53
N HIS A 31 7.52 -1.08 0.41
CA HIS A 31 6.30 -0.29 0.27
C HIS A 31 5.83 -0.18 -1.18
N GLU A 32 6.67 -0.52 -2.17
CA GLU A 32 6.27 -0.47 -3.57
C GLU A 32 5.16 -1.50 -3.84
N ILE A 33 4.12 -1.08 -4.55
CA ILE A 33 2.99 -1.95 -4.92
C ILE A 33 3.47 -3.22 -5.64
N LYS A 34 4.51 -3.10 -6.48
CA LYS A 34 5.14 -4.24 -7.15
C LYS A 34 5.69 -5.26 -6.15
N TRP A 35 6.43 -4.81 -5.14
CA TRP A 35 7.00 -5.70 -4.13
C TRP A 35 5.93 -6.32 -3.24
N LEU A 36 4.91 -5.56 -2.88
CA LEU A 36 3.80 -6.07 -2.09
C LEU A 36 3.03 -7.17 -2.84
N LYS A 37 2.80 -7.03 -4.16
CA LYS A 37 2.22 -8.09 -4.98
C LYS A 37 3.08 -9.36 -5.04
N ILE A 38 4.40 -9.19 -5.15
CA ILE A 38 5.34 -10.32 -5.09
C ILE A 38 5.23 -11.04 -3.73
N ILE A 39 5.06 -10.30 -2.63
CA ILE A 39 4.88 -10.89 -1.31
C ILE A 39 3.59 -11.72 -1.25
N GLN A 40 2.45 -11.17 -1.72
CA GLN A 40 1.18 -11.92 -1.79
C GLN A 40 1.33 -13.22 -2.60
N GLU A 41 2.04 -13.18 -3.72
CA GLU A 41 2.19 -14.34 -4.61
C GLU A 41 3.15 -15.40 -4.07
N ILE A 42 4.33 -14.99 -3.58
CA ILE A 42 5.38 -15.92 -3.14
C ILE A 42 5.07 -16.54 -1.78
N PHE A 43 4.52 -15.75 -0.87
CA PHE A 43 4.30 -16.18 0.51
C PHE A 43 2.83 -16.52 0.80
N GLU A 44 1.95 -16.42 -0.20
CA GLU A 44 0.51 -16.69 -0.07
C GLU A 44 -0.17 -15.81 1.02
N GLU A 45 0.32 -14.58 1.16
CA GLU A 45 -0.11 -13.65 2.21
C GLU A 45 -1.26 -12.73 1.75
N GLU A 46 -2.16 -12.40 2.66
CA GLU A 46 -3.13 -11.32 2.44
C GLU A 46 -2.53 -9.98 2.89
N ILE A 47 -2.41 -9.02 1.97
CA ILE A 47 -1.92 -7.67 2.31
C ILE A 47 -3.10 -6.71 2.38
N LEU A 48 -3.24 -6.09 3.55
CA LEU A 48 -4.12 -4.96 3.79
C LEU A 48 -3.31 -3.66 3.72
N VAL A 49 -3.95 -2.58 3.29
CA VAL A 49 -3.33 -1.26 3.20
C VAL A 49 -4.18 -0.23 3.91
N ILE A 50 -3.54 0.57 4.76
CA ILE A 50 -4.13 1.73 5.41
C ILE A 50 -3.78 2.97 4.60
N LEU A 51 -4.82 3.66 4.14
CA LEU A 51 -4.71 4.93 3.44
C LEU A 51 -5.27 6.07 4.31
N LYS A 52 -4.54 7.17 4.41
CA LYS A 52 -5.06 8.42 4.98
C LYS A 52 -4.95 9.53 3.96
N TYR A 53 -6.08 10.13 3.63
CA TYR A 53 -6.15 11.31 2.78
C TYR A 53 -6.30 12.57 3.63
N ASN A 54 -5.57 13.62 3.27
CA ASN A 54 -5.83 14.98 3.70
C ASN A 54 -6.41 15.72 2.49
N ASN A 55 -7.72 15.99 2.53
CA ASN A 55 -8.49 16.43 1.36
C ASN A 55 -8.41 15.39 0.22
N LYS A 56 -7.60 15.66 -0.81
CA LYS A 56 -7.37 14.79 -1.98
C LYS A 56 -5.96 14.20 -2.05
N HIS A 57 -5.06 14.65 -1.18
CA HIS A 57 -3.68 14.19 -1.14
C HIS A 57 -3.56 12.97 -0.22
N LEU A 58 -2.91 11.93 -0.70
CA LEU A 58 -2.56 10.78 0.14
C LEU A 58 -1.43 11.24 1.08
N ALA A 59 -1.74 11.29 2.37
CA ALA A 59 -0.82 11.76 3.40
C ALA A 59 -0.12 10.61 4.14
N PHE A 60 -0.65 9.39 4.03
CA PHE A 60 -0.11 8.22 4.70
C PHE A 60 -0.53 6.95 3.98
N PHE A 61 0.43 6.03 3.87
CA PHE A 61 0.29 4.69 3.33
C PHE A 61 1.02 3.72 4.26
N LEU A 62 0.34 2.66 4.69
CA LEU A 62 0.95 1.58 5.47
C LEU A 62 0.41 0.23 4.99
N PRO A 63 1.26 -0.62 4.38
CA PRO A 63 0.91 -2.01 4.12
C PRO A 63 1.05 -2.85 5.39
N ILE A 64 0.16 -3.82 5.56
CA ILE A 64 0.07 -4.74 6.69
C ILE A 64 -0.17 -6.13 6.12
N ILE A 65 0.67 -7.09 6.51
CA ILE A 65 0.43 -8.51 6.24
C ILE A 65 -0.60 -8.99 7.27
N ALA A 66 -1.75 -9.45 6.81
CA ALA A 66 -2.78 -10.03 7.66
C ALA A 66 -2.51 -11.53 7.81
N GLU A 67 -2.33 -11.99 9.05
CA GLU A 67 -2.24 -13.43 9.34
C GLU A 67 -3.60 -14.08 9.04
N ASN A 68 -3.58 -15.17 8.26
CA ASN A 68 -4.74 -16.04 8.10
C ASN A 68 -4.86 -16.90 9.36
N GLU A 69 -5.81 -16.57 10.26
CA GLU A 69 -6.25 -17.48 11.34
C GLU A 69 -7.07 -18.66 10.81
#